data_AF-A0A524E6M2-F1
#
_entry.id   AF-A0A524E6M2-F1
#
_cell.length_a   1.000
_cell.length_b   1.000
_cell.length_c   1.000
_cell.angle_alpha   90.00
_cell.angle_beta   90.00
_cell.angle_gamma   90.00
#
_symmetry.space_group_name_H-M   'P 1'
#
loop_
_entity.id
_entity.type
_entity.pdbx_description
1 polymer ?
#
loop_
_entity_poly.entity_id
_entity_poly.type
_entity_poly.pdbx_seq_one_letter_code
_entity_poly.pdbx_strand_id
1 'polypeptide(L)'
;MTDTARTTVTLTENYMNRIKKLVGKFATTKAQVISKIVENFLDSSEYFNYLEQLEREQTNYEINEAKELAKKPEIYHKKINNVLSGGNMIPIDEFLNYLNIDFDFFFDKLPEWKEKYGIFYENGKIIKNHP
;
A
#
# COMPACT_ATOMS: atom_id res chain seq x y z
N MET A 1 14.18 -10.96 21.37
CA MET A 1 15.29 -11.02 20.38
C MET A 1 15.38 -9.65 19.76
N THR A 2 16.58 -9.07 19.66
CA THR A 2 16.80 -7.76 19.04
C THR A 2 17.39 -8.01 17.66
N ASP A 3 16.70 -7.61 16.59
CA ASP A 3 17.25 -7.67 15.25
C ASP A 3 18.19 -6.49 15.02
N THR A 4 19.36 -6.72 14.44
CA THR A 4 20.38 -5.67 14.24
C THR A 4 20.73 -5.56 12.78
N ALA A 5 20.27 -4.49 12.13
CA ALA A 5 20.63 -4.15 10.76
C ALA A 5 21.79 -3.14 10.73
N ARG A 6 22.75 -3.34 9.83
CA ARG A 6 23.83 -2.37 9.57
C ARG A 6 23.35 -1.36 8.52
N THR A 7 23.09 -0.14 8.96
CA THR A 7 22.62 0.95 8.08
C THR A 7 23.65 2.08 8.01
N THR A 8 23.80 2.66 6.82
CA THR A 8 24.58 3.90 6.61
C THR A 8 23.62 5.08 6.59
N VAL A 9 23.88 6.09 7.42
CA VAL A 9 23.14 7.35 7.42
C VAL A 9 24.02 8.50 6.99
N THR A 10 23.46 9.41 6.19
CA THR A 10 24.13 10.64 5.77
C THR A 10 23.52 11.80 6.54
N LEU A 11 24.36 12.54 7.26
CA LEU A 11 23.97 13.71 8.04
C LEU A 11 24.76 14.93 7.59
N THR A 12 24.19 16.13 7.77
CA THR A 12 24.91 17.38 7.49
C THR A 12 26.14 17.49 8.39
N GLU A 13 27.14 18.25 7.92
CA GLU A 13 28.40 18.41 8.65
C GLU A 13 28.19 18.98 10.07
N ASN A 14 27.22 19.89 10.24
CA ASN A 14 26.85 20.45 11.53
C ASN A 14 26.42 19.34 12.52
N TYR A 15 25.52 18.45 12.12
CA TYR A 15 25.09 17.33 12.96
C TYR A 15 26.24 16.37 13.25
N MET A 16 27.06 16.05 12.25
CA MET A 16 28.24 15.20 12.45
C MET A 16 29.24 15.80 13.45
N ASN A 17 29.43 17.11 13.41
CA ASN A 17 30.30 17.81 14.36
C ASN A 17 29.71 17.84 15.77
N ARG A 18 28.39 17.97 15.92
CA ARG A 18 27.69 17.82 17.22
C ARG A 18 27.85 16.40 17.77
N ILE A 19 27.63 15.38 16.94
CA ILE A 19 27.80 13.96 17.33
C ILE A 19 29.23 13.68 17.79
N LYS A 20 30.24 14.17 17.06
CA LYS A 20 31.66 14.01 17.45
C LYS A 20 31.95 14.54 18.86
N LYS A 21 31.34 15.68 19.24
CA LYS A 21 31.52 16.28 20.59
C LYS A 21 30.93 15.44 21.72
N LEU A 22 29.99 14.54 21.42
CA LEU A 22 29.33 13.68 22.41
C LEU A 22 30.07 12.35 22.61
N VAL A 23 30.96 11.97 21.69
CA VAL A 23 31.82 10.79 21.82
C VAL A 23 32.78 10.98 23.01
N GLY A 24 32.98 9.92 23.78
CA GLY A 24 33.79 9.91 25.01
C GLY A 24 32.99 10.25 26.27
N LYS A 25 31.96 11.11 26.18
CA LYS A 25 31.07 11.42 27.31
C LYS A 25 29.82 10.54 27.34
N PHE A 26 29.18 10.32 26.20
CA PHE A 26 27.88 9.62 26.11
C PHE A 26 27.97 8.20 25.52
N ALA A 27 28.99 7.94 24.68
CA ALA A 27 29.30 6.62 24.13
C ALA A 27 30.74 6.57 23.57
N THR A 28 31.23 5.39 23.17
CA THR A 28 32.62 5.21 22.69
C THR A 28 32.78 5.45 21.20
N THR A 29 31.70 5.37 20.41
CA THR A 29 31.74 5.61 18.96
C THR A 29 30.62 6.55 18.50
N LYS A 30 30.81 7.18 17.33
CA LYS A 30 29.76 8.00 16.69
C LYS A 30 28.49 7.19 16.43
N ALA A 31 28.66 5.93 16.01
CA ALA A 31 27.54 5.02 15.75
C ALA A 31 26.69 4.82 17.00
N GLN A 32 27.32 4.54 18.15
CA GLN A 32 26.58 4.41 19.41
C GLN A 32 25.90 5.70 19.87
N VAL A 33 26.54 6.86 19.65
CA VAL A 33 25.88 8.15 19.92
C VAL A 33 24.64 8.31 19.05
N ILE A 34 24.74 7.99 17.76
CA ILE A 34 23.61 8.04 16.83
C ILE A 34 22.52 7.04 17.24
N SER A 35 22.88 5.80 17.57
CA SER A 35 21.93 4.79 18.05
C SER A 35 21.14 5.29 19.26
N LYS A 36 21.80 5.86 20.27
CA LYS A 36 21.12 6.43 21.44
C LYS A 36 20.20 7.60 21.09
N ILE A 37 20.61 8.47 20.16
CA ILE A 37 19.76 9.58 19.71
C ILE A 37 18.52 9.03 19.00
N VAL A 38 18.70 8.04 18.12
CA VAL A 38 17.60 7.40 17.39
C VAL A 38 16.67 6.69 18.37
N GLU A 39 17.18 5.88 19.30
CA GLU A 39 16.36 5.22 20.34
C GLU A 39 15.50 6.22 21.10
N ASN A 40 16.09 7.29 21.64
CA ASN A 40 15.31 8.33 22.34
C ASN A 40 14.30 9.04 21.44
N PHE A 41 14.61 9.20 20.16
CA PHE A 41 13.70 9.80 19.18
C PHE A 41 12.53 8.86 18.86
N LEU A 42 12.81 7.56 18.67
CA LEU A 42 11.80 6.52 18.45
C LEU A 42 10.86 6.35 19.66
N ASP A 43 11.38 6.53 20.87
CA ASP A 43 10.61 6.46 22.13
C ASP A 43 9.74 7.71 22.38
N SER A 44 9.85 8.76 21.55
CA SER A 44 9.07 9.98 21.70
C SER A 44 7.67 9.86 21.08
N SER A 45 6.65 10.39 21.76
CA SER A 45 5.27 10.35 21.28
C SER A 45 5.05 11.15 19.99
N GLU A 46 5.86 12.17 19.73
CA GLU A 46 5.80 12.95 18.49
C GLU A 46 6.22 12.12 17.27
N TYR A 47 7.19 11.22 17.43
CA TYR A 47 7.65 10.37 16.34
C TYR A 47 6.69 9.24 16.01
N PHE A 48 5.98 8.70 17.00
CA PHE A 48 4.98 7.67 16.78
C PHE A 48 3.93 8.10 15.74
N ASN A 49 3.45 9.35 15.83
CA ASN A 49 2.52 9.92 14.85
C ASN A 49 3.13 10.02 13.45
N TYR A 50 4.42 10.35 13.35
CA TYR A 50 5.11 10.44 12.07
C TYR A 50 5.32 9.07 11.43
N LEU A 51 5.64 8.03 12.21
CA LEU A 51 5.68 6.65 11.71
C LEU A 51 4.32 6.20 11.17
N GLU A 52 3.25 6.42 11.93
CA GLU A 52 1.90 6.07 11.46
C GLU A 52 1.57 6.77 10.15
N GLN A 53 1.97 8.04 10.00
CA GLN A 53 1.78 8.76 8.74
C GLN A 53 2.52 8.07 7.58
N LEU A 54 3.80 7.76 7.75
CA LEU A 54 4.61 7.10 6.71
C LEU A 54 4.05 5.72 6.34
N GLU A 55 3.60 4.93 7.31
CA GLU A 55 2.99 3.63 7.07
C GLU A 55 1.67 3.74 6.29
N ARG A 56 0.85 4.75 6.59
CA ARG A 56 -0.38 5.05 5.83
C ARG A 56 -0.07 5.49 4.40
N GLU A 57 0.96 6.32 4.20
CA GLU A 57 1.40 6.74 2.87
C GLU A 57 1.87 5.55 2.03
N GLN A 58 2.68 4.65 2.61
CA GLN A 58 3.12 3.43 1.96
C GLN A 58 1.93 2.50 1.62
N THR A 59 1.02 2.30 2.57
CA THR A 59 -0.19 1.49 2.36
C THR A 59 -1.04 2.05 1.20
N ASN A 60 -1.22 3.38 1.17
CA ASN A 60 -1.96 4.04 0.09
C ASN A 60 -1.25 3.89 -1.27
N TYR A 61 0.08 4.01 -1.30
CA TYR A 61 0.88 3.76 -2.50
C TYR A 61 0.66 2.34 -3.03
N GLU A 62 0.76 1.33 -2.16
CA GLU A 62 0.58 -0.09 -2.52
C GLU A 62 -0.85 -0.38 -3.02
N ILE A 63 -1.87 0.19 -2.37
CA ILE A 63 -3.27 0.07 -2.81
C ILE A 63 -3.43 0.67 -4.22
N ASN A 64 -2.86 1.84 -4.47
CA ASN A 64 -2.96 2.51 -5.76
C ASN A 64 -2.19 1.75 -6.85
N GLU A 65 -0.98 1.26 -6.55
CA GLU A 65 -0.21 0.43 -7.46
C GLU A 65 -0.97 -0.85 -7.82
N ALA A 66 -1.57 -1.51 -6.83
CA ALA A 66 -2.40 -2.69 -7.04
C ALA A 66 -3.65 -2.39 -7.90
N LYS A 67 -4.24 -1.20 -7.78
CA LYS A 67 -5.36 -0.76 -8.63
C LYS A 67 -4.92 -0.55 -10.08
N GLU A 68 -3.78 0.10 -10.29
CA GLU A 68 -3.23 0.30 -11.64
C GLU A 68 -2.83 -1.01 -12.31
N LEU A 69 -2.26 -1.96 -11.55
CA LEU A 69 -2.02 -3.32 -12.05
C LEU A 69 -3.33 -4.02 -12.41
N ALA A 70 -4.37 -3.90 -11.58
CA ALA A 70 -5.67 -4.51 -11.83
C ALA A 70 -6.34 -4.01 -13.13
N LYS A 71 -6.07 -2.76 -13.53
CA LYS A 71 -6.58 -2.16 -14.78
C LYS A 71 -5.97 -2.76 -16.06
N LYS A 72 -4.97 -3.65 -15.97
CA LYS A 72 -4.41 -4.34 -17.14
C LYS A 72 -5.38 -5.39 -17.71
N PRO A 73 -5.65 -5.41 -19.03
CA PRO A 73 -6.57 -6.36 -19.69
C PRO A 73 -6.42 -7.81 -19.28
N GLU A 74 -5.19 -8.31 -19.26
CA GLU A 74 -4.87 -9.69 -18.90
C GLU A 74 -5.29 -10.04 -17.46
N ILE A 75 -5.18 -9.05 -16.55
CA ILE A 75 -5.45 -9.23 -15.12
C ILE A 75 -6.95 -9.15 -14.86
N TYR A 76 -7.64 -8.09 -15.29
CA TYR A 76 -9.07 -7.97 -15.03
C TYR A 76 -9.87 -9.03 -15.78
N HIS A 77 -9.50 -9.43 -16.99
CA HIS A 77 -10.20 -10.52 -17.70
C HIS A 77 -10.13 -11.85 -16.92
N LYS A 78 -8.96 -12.21 -16.40
CA LYS A 78 -8.79 -13.42 -15.59
C LYS A 78 -9.66 -13.36 -14.32
N LYS A 79 -9.65 -12.22 -13.63
CA LYS A 79 -10.45 -12.01 -12.42
C LYS A 79 -11.96 -12.04 -12.70
N ILE A 80 -12.42 -11.41 -13.78
CA ILE A 80 -13.84 -11.44 -14.19
C ILE A 80 -14.28 -12.88 -14.46
N ASN A 81 -13.51 -13.66 -15.20
CA ASN A 81 -13.84 -15.07 -15.47
C ASN A 81 -13.94 -15.90 -14.18
N ASN A 82 -13.01 -15.68 -13.25
CA ASN A 82 -13.02 -16.36 -11.96
C ASN A 82 -14.25 -16.00 -11.12
N VAL A 83 -14.57 -14.71 -10.99
CA VAL A 83 -15.67 -14.27 -10.13
C VAL A 83 -17.02 -14.71 -10.70
N LEU A 84 -17.17 -14.67 -12.04
CA LEU A 84 -18.37 -15.13 -12.75
C LEU A 84 -18.50 -16.66 -12.85
N SER A 85 -17.50 -17.41 -12.39
CA SER A 85 -17.59 -18.87 -12.25
C SER A 85 -18.31 -19.30 -10.97
N GLY A 86 -18.29 -18.44 -9.94
CA GLY A 86 -18.78 -18.76 -8.60
C GLY A 86 -20.25 -18.41 -8.35
N GLY A 87 -20.85 -17.54 -9.18
CA GLY A 87 -22.24 -17.13 -9.01
C GLY A 87 -22.75 -16.22 -10.12
N ASN A 88 -24.07 -16.16 -10.25
CA ASN A 88 -24.77 -15.37 -11.27
C ASN A 88 -25.16 -13.97 -10.80
N MET A 89 -25.03 -13.69 -9.50
CA MET A 89 -25.36 -12.41 -8.89
C MET A 89 -24.31 -12.06 -7.85
N ILE A 90 -23.61 -10.94 -8.04
CA ILE A 90 -22.50 -10.51 -7.19
C ILE A 90 -22.76 -9.06 -6.76
N PRO A 91 -22.77 -8.71 -5.47
CA PRO A 91 -22.81 -7.32 -5.03
C PRO A 91 -21.72 -6.49 -5.69
N ILE A 92 -22.02 -5.26 -6.11
CA ILE A 92 -21.06 -4.42 -6.83
C ILE A 92 -19.81 -4.15 -6.00
N ASP A 93 -19.96 -3.93 -4.69
CA ASP A 93 -18.82 -3.68 -3.81
C ASP A 93 -17.88 -4.88 -3.75
N GLU A 94 -18.43 -6.10 -3.68
CA GLU A 94 -17.64 -7.33 -3.71
C GLU A 94 -16.94 -7.53 -5.05
N PHE A 95 -17.62 -7.20 -6.15
CA PHE A 95 -17.08 -7.30 -7.49
C PHE A 95 -15.90 -6.33 -7.70
N LEU A 96 -16.07 -5.06 -7.33
CA LEU A 96 -15.03 -4.03 -7.44
C LEU A 96 -13.85 -4.35 -6.51
N ASN A 97 -14.11 -4.79 -5.27
CA ASN A 97 -13.07 -5.19 -4.32
C ASN A 97 -12.27 -6.39 -4.82
N TYR A 98 -12.94 -7.43 -5.36
CA TYR A 98 -12.26 -8.59 -5.91
C TYR A 98 -11.37 -8.22 -7.10
N LEU A 99 -11.89 -7.36 -7.99
CA LEU A 99 -11.15 -6.85 -9.13
C LEU A 99 -10.03 -5.91 -8.70
N ASN A 100 -10.17 -5.25 -7.55
CA ASN A 100 -9.34 -4.15 -7.06
C ASN A 100 -9.35 -2.97 -8.03
N ILE A 101 -10.56 -2.54 -8.41
CA ILE A 101 -10.80 -1.40 -9.32
C ILE A 101 -11.80 -0.42 -8.68
N ASP A 102 -11.86 0.79 -9.21
CA ASP A 102 -12.84 1.81 -8.82
C ASP A 102 -14.09 1.77 -9.70
N PHE A 103 -15.13 2.47 -9.27
CA PHE A 103 -16.38 2.60 -10.00
C PHE A 103 -16.20 3.28 -11.36
N ASP A 104 -15.30 4.26 -11.46
CA ASP A 104 -15.06 5.01 -12.68
C ASP A 104 -14.54 4.08 -13.79
N PHE A 105 -13.53 3.27 -13.48
CA PHE A 105 -12.99 2.26 -14.40
C PHE A 105 -14.02 1.19 -14.73
N PHE A 106 -14.81 0.75 -13.74
CA PHE A 106 -15.89 -0.21 -13.97
C PHE A 106 -16.92 0.30 -14.99
N PHE A 107 -17.40 1.54 -14.84
CA PHE A 107 -18.40 2.10 -15.76
C PHE A 107 -17.83 2.38 -17.15
N ASP A 108 -16.57 2.79 -17.27
CA ASP A 108 -15.87 2.91 -18.56
C ASP A 108 -15.84 1.56 -19.30
N LYS A 109 -15.61 0.47 -18.57
CA LYS A 109 -15.49 -0.89 -19.12
C LYS A 109 -16.79 -1.67 -19.19
N LEU A 110 -17.87 -1.20 -18.57
CA LEU A 110 -19.15 -1.90 -18.53
C LEU A 110 -19.71 -2.25 -19.93
N PRO A 111 -19.66 -1.36 -20.95
CA PRO A 111 -20.10 -1.71 -22.30
C PRO A 111 -19.31 -2.87 -22.91
N GLU A 112 -17.98 -2.83 -22.82
CA GLU A 112 -17.06 -3.88 -23.29
C GLU A 112 -17.35 -5.20 -22.56
N TRP A 113 -17.54 -5.16 -21.25
CA TRP A 113 -17.73 -6.35 -20.44
C TRP A 113 -19.12 -6.95 -20.60
N LYS A 114 -20.14 -6.13 -20.87
CA LYS A 114 -21.47 -6.60 -21.23
C LYS A 114 -21.43 -7.44 -22.51
N GLU A 115 -20.72 -6.97 -23.53
CA GLU A 115 -20.57 -7.70 -24.80
C GLU A 115 -19.75 -8.98 -24.63
N LYS A 116 -18.63 -8.91 -23.89
CA LYS A 116 -17.69 -10.02 -23.76
C LYS A 116 -18.11 -11.10 -22.76
N TYR A 117 -18.74 -10.70 -21.65
CA TYR A 117 -19.03 -11.57 -20.51
C TYR A 117 -20.53 -11.71 -20.22
N GLY A 118 -21.40 -10.97 -20.90
CA GLY A 118 -22.84 -11.01 -20.65
C GLY A 118 -23.23 -10.46 -19.27
N ILE A 119 -22.44 -9.55 -18.70
CA ILE A 119 -22.72 -8.97 -17.39
C ILE A 119 -23.54 -7.69 -17.46
N PHE A 120 -24.40 -7.49 -16.48
CA PHE A 120 -25.28 -6.33 -16.32
C PHE A 120 -25.16 -5.77 -14.92
N TYR A 121 -25.24 -4.45 -14.79
CA TYR A 121 -25.32 -3.79 -13.49
C TYR A 121 -26.76 -3.37 -13.21
N GLU A 122 -27.38 -3.95 -12.18
CA GLU A 122 -28.75 -3.66 -11.79
C GLU A 122 -28.89 -3.70 -10.26
N ASN A 123 -29.54 -2.70 -9.67
CA ASN A 123 -29.83 -2.62 -8.23
C ASN A 123 -28.62 -2.89 -7.32
N GLY A 124 -27.46 -2.33 -7.65
CA GLY A 124 -26.23 -2.50 -6.86
C GLY A 124 -25.56 -3.86 -7.03
N LYS A 125 -25.91 -4.64 -8.06
CA LYS A 125 -25.39 -6.00 -8.28
C LYS A 125 -24.99 -6.22 -9.73
N ILE A 126 -23.95 -7.02 -9.92
CA ILE A 126 -23.56 -7.60 -11.19
C ILE A 126 -24.36 -8.88 -11.42
N ILE A 127 -25.14 -8.90 -12.49
CA ILE A 127 -25.94 -10.05 -12.90
C ILE A 127 -25.33 -10.61 -14.18
N LYS A 128 -25.03 -11.90 -14.17
CA LYS A 128 -24.60 -12.64 -15.37
C LYS A 128 -25.85 -13.15 -16.08
N ASN A 129 -26.07 -12.69 -17.30
CA ASN A 129 -27.15 -13.22 -18.12
C ASN A 129 -26.64 -14.47 -18.83
N HIS A 130 -27.26 -15.62 -18.56
CA HIS A 130 -27.04 -16.81 -19.37
C HIS A 130 -27.85 -16.66 -20.67
N PRO A 131 -27.26 -16.87 -21.86
CA PRO A 131 -28.05 -17.26 -23.02
C PRO A 131 -28.73 -18.62 -22.78
#